data_AF-A0A5N5Q5U1-F1
#
_entry.id   AF-A0A5N5Q5U1-F1
#
_cell.length_a   1.000
_cell.length_b   1.000
_cell.length_c   1.000
_cell.angle_alpha   90.00
_cell.angle_beta   90.00
_cell.angle_gamma   90.00
#
_symmetry.space_group_name_H-M   'P 1'
#
loop_
_entity.id
_entity.type
_entity.pdbx_description
1 polymer ?
#
loop_
_entity_poly.entity_id
_entity_poly.type
_entity_poly.pdbx_seq_one_letter_code
_entity_poly.pdbx_strand_id
1 'polypeptide(L)'
;MHLLFENLVPNMIQHWLGEFKGLDQGAGNYEITEDDWMEVGRLTVKAARTIPSFFVGTLPNIAQDRNLYKAEAYSFWFQYLAPILLKGKLPNKYYKHFLLMREVIAMVLQFEITYDEIDKLERMINQWVSQYEEYAR
;
A
#
# COMPACT_ATOMS: atom_id res chain seq x y z
N MET A 1 -0.40 -8.50 -14.09
CA MET A 1 -0.17 -7.97 -12.72
C MET A 1 -0.37 -6.45 -12.58
N HIS A 2 -0.66 -5.69 -13.65
CA HIS A 2 -0.88 -4.23 -13.55
C HIS A 2 -2.13 -3.86 -12.71
N LEU A 3 -3.17 -4.70 -12.72
CA LEU A 3 -4.45 -4.43 -12.03
C LEU A 3 -4.32 -4.30 -10.50
N LEU A 4 -3.33 -4.93 -9.86
CA LEU A 4 -3.08 -4.76 -8.42
C LEU A 4 -2.70 -3.31 -8.11
N PHE A 5 -1.92 -2.69 -8.98
CA PHE A 5 -1.41 -1.34 -8.79
C PHE A 5 -2.31 -0.26 -9.40
N GLU A 6 -3.21 -0.63 -10.31
CA GLU A 6 -4.24 0.27 -10.84
C GLU A 6 -5.51 0.31 -10.00
N ASN A 7 -5.84 -0.79 -9.30
CA ASN A 7 -7.09 -0.88 -8.54
C ASN A 7 -6.86 -1.08 -7.04
N LEU A 8 -6.22 -2.18 -6.64
CA LEU A 8 -6.13 -2.54 -5.22
C LEU A 8 -5.36 -1.50 -4.40
N VAL A 9 -4.14 -1.15 -4.81
CA VAL A 9 -3.30 -0.18 -4.08
C VAL A 9 -3.98 1.20 -3.99
N PRO A 10 -4.50 1.79 -5.09
CA PRO A 10 -5.25 3.04 -5.00
C PRO A 10 -6.47 2.96 -4.09
N ASN A 11 -7.21 1.84 -4.11
CA ASN A 11 -8.36 1.65 -3.22
C ASN A 11 -7.94 1.59 -1.75
N MET A 12 -6.86 0.89 -1.42
CA MET A 12 -6.31 0.84 -0.05
C MET A 12 -5.93 2.23 0.44
N ILE A 13 -5.29 3.05 -0.40
CA ILE A 13 -4.96 4.45 -0.06
C ILE A 13 -6.24 5.25 0.18
N GLN A 14 -7.25 5.13 -0.68
CA GLN A 14 -8.53 5.83 -0.47
C GLN A 14 -9.20 5.43 0.84
N HIS A 15 -9.11 4.15 1.25
CA HIS A 15 -9.60 3.72 2.56
C HIS A 15 -8.86 4.42 3.70
N TRP A 16 -7.53 4.46 3.66
CA TRP A 16 -6.74 5.13 4.70
C TRP A 16 -6.95 6.63 4.75
N LEU A 17 -7.56 7.24 3.74
CA LEU A 17 -7.84 8.68 3.71
C LEU A 17 -9.33 9.00 3.93
N GLY A 18 -10.19 8.00 4.16
CA GLY A 18 -11.63 8.21 4.26
C GLY A 18 -12.29 8.67 2.95
N GLU A 19 -11.62 8.49 1.81
CA GLU A 19 -12.08 8.95 0.49
C GLU A 19 -12.80 7.83 -0.29
N PHE A 20 -12.86 6.62 0.26
CA PHE A 20 -13.33 5.46 -0.48
C PHE A 20 -14.86 5.41 -0.58
N LYS A 21 -15.39 5.80 -1.75
CA LYS A 21 -16.81 5.64 -2.14
C LYS A 21 -17.82 6.23 -1.13
N GLY A 22 -17.42 7.26 -0.38
CA GLY A 22 -18.27 7.88 0.64
C GLY A 22 -18.56 6.98 1.85
N LEU A 23 -17.76 5.92 2.05
CA LEU A 23 -17.79 5.10 3.25
C LEU A 23 -16.87 5.72 4.31
N ASP A 24 -17.34 5.78 5.55
CA ASP A 24 -16.50 6.11 6.70
C ASP A 24 -15.74 4.87 7.19
N GLN A 25 -14.87 5.05 8.18
CA GLN A 25 -14.15 3.94 8.80
C GLN A 25 -15.00 2.99 9.65
N GLY A 26 -16.31 3.21 9.76
CA GLY A 26 -17.21 2.41 10.61
C GLY A 26 -16.74 2.38 12.06
N ALA A 27 -16.63 1.18 12.63
CA ALA A 27 -16.06 0.98 13.97
C ALA A 27 -14.52 0.92 13.99
N GLY A 28 -13.88 1.05 12.82
CA GLY A 28 -12.44 1.04 12.67
C GLY A 28 -11.77 2.38 13.01
N ASN A 29 -10.44 2.39 12.99
CA ASN A 29 -9.63 3.60 13.14
C ASN A 29 -8.45 3.65 12.17
N TYR A 30 -8.69 3.25 10.91
CA TYR A 30 -7.64 3.11 9.89
C TYR A 30 -7.35 4.39 9.11
N GLU A 31 -8.09 5.47 9.36
CA GLU A 31 -7.84 6.76 8.72
C GLU A 31 -6.54 7.39 9.23
N ILE A 32 -5.71 7.83 8.28
CA ILE A 32 -4.50 8.60 8.49
C ILE A 32 -4.91 10.08 8.55
N THR A 33 -4.38 10.81 9.52
CA THR A 33 -4.64 12.25 9.63
C THR A 33 -4.09 13.02 8.42
N GLU A 34 -4.70 14.15 8.08
CA GLU A 34 -4.24 14.98 6.97
C GLU A 34 -2.77 15.40 7.14
N ASP A 35 -2.38 15.83 8.34
CA ASP A 35 -1.00 16.22 8.66
C ASP A 35 -0.01 15.05 8.45
N ASP A 36 -0.38 13.85 8.90
CA ASP A 36 0.45 12.66 8.71
C ASP A 36 0.57 12.27 7.24
N TRP A 37 -0.52 12.38 6.48
CA TRP A 37 -0.51 12.06 5.04
C TRP A 37 0.31 13.09 4.25
N MET A 38 0.20 14.36 4.58
CA MET A 38 1.03 15.42 3.99
C MET A 38 2.52 15.20 4.29
N GLU A 39 2.87 14.74 5.49
CA GLU A 39 4.23 14.36 5.83
C GLU A 39 4.71 13.13 5.02
N VAL A 40 3.86 12.11 4.83
CA VAL A 40 4.15 10.96 3.94
C VAL A 40 4.46 11.44 2.52
N GLY A 41 3.67 12.38 2.00
CA GLY A 41 3.88 13.03 0.71
C GLY A 41 5.25 13.71 0.58
N ARG A 42 5.58 14.55 1.56
CA ARG A 42 6.86 15.28 1.62
C ARG A 42 8.06 14.33 1.72
N LEU A 43 7.97 13.30 2.55
CA LEU A 43 9.02 12.30 2.72
C LEU A 43 9.20 11.42 1.48
N THR A 44 8.10 11.13 0.75
CA THR A 44 8.16 10.40 -0.53
C THR A 44 9.06 11.13 -1.53
N VAL A 45 8.84 12.43 -1.74
CA VAL A 45 9.68 13.24 -2.65
C VAL A 45 11.13 13.29 -2.18
N LYS A 46 11.35 13.43 -0.87
CA LYS A 46 12.70 13.47 -0.29
C LYS A 46 13.45 12.15 -0.51
N ALA A 47 12.78 11.01 -0.29
CA ALA A 47 13.35 9.69 -0.49
C ALA A 47 13.63 9.42 -1.98
N ALA A 48 12.70 9.77 -2.87
CA ALA A 48 12.84 9.58 -4.31
C ALA A 48 14.12 10.24 -4.88
N ARG A 49 14.51 11.41 -4.35
CA ARG A 49 15.76 12.10 -4.75
C ARG A 49 17.04 11.33 -4.42
N THR A 50 16.97 10.35 -3.53
CA THR A 50 18.11 9.51 -3.14
C THR A 50 18.09 8.14 -3.83
N ILE A 51 17.03 7.82 -4.57
CA ILE A 51 16.86 6.53 -5.24
C ILE A 51 17.39 6.65 -6.68
N PRO A 52 18.28 5.77 -7.12
CA PRO A 52 18.75 5.78 -8.50
C PRO A 52 17.58 5.58 -9.49
N SER A 53 17.60 6.34 -10.59
CA SER A 53 16.55 6.30 -11.62
C SER A 53 16.41 4.94 -12.33
N PHE A 54 17.37 4.03 -12.13
CA PHE A 54 17.29 2.66 -12.60
C PHE A 54 16.20 1.84 -11.88
N PHE A 55 15.86 2.19 -10.64
CA PHE A 55 14.85 1.47 -9.86
C PHE A 55 13.44 1.98 -10.08
N VAL A 56 13.28 3.30 -10.23
CA VAL A 56 12.00 3.96 -10.47
C VAL A 56 12.24 5.33 -11.08
N GLY A 57 11.31 5.78 -11.92
CA GLY A 57 11.28 7.17 -12.37
C GLY A 57 10.99 8.15 -11.22
N THR A 58 10.72 9.42 -11.58
CA THR A 58 10.35 10.43 -10.59
C THR A 58 9.07 10.02 -9.86
N LEU A 59 9.13 9.97 -8.52
CA LEU A 59 7.94 9.82 -7.67
C LEU A 59 7.48 11.21 -7.23
N PRO A 60 6.30 11.68 -7.67
CA PRO A 60 5.75 12.96 -7.26
C PRO A 60 5.22 12.88 -5.82
N ASN A 61 4.74 14.00 -5.28
CA ASN A 61 4.19 14.01 -3.92
C ASN A 61 2.89 13.18 -3.89
N ILE A 62 2.88 12.01 -3.23
CA ILE A 62 1.70 11.14 -3.21
C ILE A 62 0.49 11.77 -2.52
N ALA A 63 0.68 12.77 -1.65
CA ALA A 63 -0.42 13.45 -0.98
C ALA A 63 -1.08 14.52 -1.86
N GLN A 64 -0.30 15.21 -2.70
CA GLN A 64 -0.77 16.35 -3.50
C GLN A 64 -0.98 16.03 -4.97
N ASP A 65 -0.11 15.18 -5.53
CA ASP A 65 0.01 14.89 -6.96
C ASP A 65 -0.33 13.43 -7.27
N ARG A 66 -1.22 12.82 -6.47
CA ARG A 66 -1.62 11.41 -6.57
C ARG A 66 -2.15 11.03 -7.95
N ASN A 67 -2.77 11.97 -8.66
CA ASN A 67 -3.26 11.80 -10.03
C ASN A 67 -2.15 11.53 -11.06
N LEU A 68 -0.89 11.86 -10.75
CA LEU A 68 0.26 11.56 -11.60
C LEU A 68 0.78 10.13 -11.41
N TYR A 69 0.36 9.42 -10.36
CA TYR A 69 0.78 8.05 -10.12
C TYR A 69 0.16 7.09 -11.13
N LYS A 70 1.04 6.31 -11.75
CA LYS A 70 0.68 5.15 -12.59
C LYS A 70 1.00 3.85 -11.86
N ALA A 71 0.63 2.71 -12.45
CA ALA A 71 0.88 1.37 -11.91
C ALA A 71 2.33 1.17 -11.44
N GLU A 72 3.32 1.63 -12.21
CA GLU A 72 4.75 1.53 -11.83
C GLU A 72 5.08 2.32 -10.56
N ALA A 73 4.62 3.58 -10.47
CA ALA A 73 4.86 4.43 -9.31
C ALA A 73 4.17 3.87 -8.05
N TYR A 74 2.93 3.39 -8.18
CA TYR A 74 2.23 2.71 -7.08
C TYR A 74 2.95 1.42 -6.67
N SER A 75 3.39 0.63 -7.64
CA SER A 75 4.13 -0.61 -7.38
C SER A 75 5.40 -0.36 -6.56
N PHE A 76 6.20 0.61 -6.98
CA PHE A 76 7.44 0.93 -6.28
C PHE A 76 7.16 1.55 -4.90
N TRP A 77 6.26 2.53 -4.84
CA TRP A 77 5.94 3.21 -3.59
C TRP A 77 5.39 2.24 -2.54
N PHE A 78 4.42 1.39 -2.92
CA PHE A 78 3.77 0.46 -2.02
C PHE A 78 4.73 -0.61 -1.47
N GLN A 79 5.68 -1.08 -2.29
CA GLN A 79 6.59 -2.16 -1.89
C GLN A 79 7.78 -1.67 -1.06
N TYR A 80 8.26 -0.45 -1.31
CA TYR A 80 9.55 0.01 -0.76
C TYR A 80 9.43 1.23 0.15
N LEU A 81 8.58 2.21 -0.18
CA LEU A 81 8.46 3.44 0.60
C LEU A 81 7.37 3.34 1.67
N ALA A 82 6.20 2.84 1.32
CA ALA A 82 5.05 2.74 2.21
C ALA A 82 5.34 1.99 3.53
N PRO A 83 6.10 0.87 3.56
CA PRO A 83 6.46 0.22 4.82
C PRO A 83 7.20 1.13 5.80
N ILE A 84 8.00 2.06 5.30
CA ILE A 84 8.76 2.97 6.14
C ILE A 84 7.90 4.18 6.51
N LEU A 85 7.21 4.75 5.53
CA LEU A 85 6.47 6.00 5.67
C LEU A 85 5.17 5.85 6.47
N LEU A 86 4.51 4.69 6.40
CA LEU A 86 3.25 4.44 7.10
C LEU A 86 3.46 3.90 8.53
N LYS A 87 4.71 3.60 8.91
CA LYS A 87 5.01 3.08 10.25
C LYS A 87 4.72 4.13 11.32
N GLY A 88 3.76 3.81 12.20
CA GLY A 88 3.30 4.74 13.24
C GLY A 88 2.29 5.79 12.76
N LYS A 89 1.90 5.76 11.47
CA LYS A 89 0.81 6.57 10.91
C LYS A 89 -0.49 5.78 10.80
N LEU A 90 -0.37 4.50 10.48
CA LEU A 90 -1.46 3.53 10.64
C LEU A 90 -1.38 2.87 12.02
N PRO A 91 -2.52 2.61 12.70
CA PRO A 91 -2.52 1.77 13.87
C PRO A 91 -1.95 0.38 13.54
N ASN A 92 -1.27 -0.22 14.52
CA ASN A 92 -0.50 -1.45 14.33
C ASN A 92 -1.31 -2.59 13.68
N LYS A 93 -2.61 -2.67 13.98
CA LYS A 93 -3.55 -3.63 13.39
C LYS A 93 -3.59 -3.51 11.85
N TYR A 94 -3.89 -2.32 11.34
CA TYR A 94 -3.99 -2.05 9.89
C TYR A 94 -2.63 -2.00 9.22
N TYR A 95 -1.60 -1.50 9.92
CA TYR A 95 -0.23 -1.51 9.40
C TYR A 95 0.25 -2.95 9.13
N LYS A 96 -0.01 -3.91 10.04
CA LYS A 96 0.31 -5.33 9.80
C LYS A 96 -0.48 -5.93 8.65
N HIS A 97 -1.76 -5.55 8.50
CA HIS A 97 -2.60 -5.99 7.38
C HIS A 97 -2.10 -5.47 6.03
N PHE A 98 -1.67 -4.21 5.99
CA PHE A 98 -0.97 -3.63 4.85
C PHE A 98 0.33 -4.39 4.53
N LEU A 99 1.17 -4.67 5.53
CA LEU A 99 2.41 -5.42 5.32
C LEU A 99 2.14 -6.83 4.78
N LEU A 100 1.09 -7.51 5.24
CA LEU A 100 0.69 -8.80 4.69
C LEU A 100 0.37 -8.69 3.19
N MET A 101 -0.35 -7.66 2.75
CA MET A 101 -0.59 -7.43 1.31
C MET A 101 0.71 -7.15 0.54
N ARG A 102 1.62 -6.38 1.13
CA ARG A 102 2.94 -6.13 0.52
C ARG A 102 3.71 -7.44 0.33
N GLU A 103 3.68 -8.35 1.31
CA GLU A 103 4.31 -9.67 1.19
C GLU A 103 3.62 -10.55 0.14
N VAL A 104 2.28 -10.52 0.06
CA VAL A 104 1.52 -11.16 -1.02
C VAL A 104 2.00 -10.64 -2.38
N ILE A 105 2.09 -9.32 -2.54
CA ILE A 105 2.57 -8.66 -3.78
C ILE A 105 4.01 -9.05 -4.10
N ALA A 106 4.90 -9.12 -3.11
CA ALA A 106 6.29 -9.51 -3.32
C ALA A 106 6.39 -10.95 -3.85
N MET A 107 5.59 -11.88 -3.31
CA MET A 107 5.58 -13.27 -3.75
C MET A 107 5.05 -13.43 -5.18
N VAL A 108 3.95 -12.77 -5.52
CA VAL A 108 3.35 -12.86 -6.87
C VAL A 108 4.19 -12.19 -7.96
N LEU A 109 5.16 -11.36 -7.59
CA LEU A 109 6.11 -10.73 -8.51
C LEU A 109 7.44 -11.50 -8.65
N GLN A 110 7.62 -12.61 -7.91
CA GLN A 110 8.79 -13.47 -8.09
C GLN A 110 8.86 -13.99 -9.53
N PHE A 111 10.07 -14.06 -10.09
CA PHE A 111 10.27 -14.58 -11.45
C PHE A 111 9.96 -16.09 -11.54
N GLU A 112 10.30 -16.81 -10.48
CA GLU A 112 10.02 -18.23 -10.29
C GLU A 112 9.39 -18.42 -8.92
N ILE A 113 8.40 -19.31 -8.84
CA ILE A 113 7.69 -19.65 -7.62
C ILE A 113 7.55 -21.16 -7.51
N THR A 114 7.78 -21.69 -6.32
CA THR A 114 7.64 -23.13 -6.00
C THR A 114 6.20 -23.48 -5.63
N TYR A 115 5.86 -24.78 -5.69
CA TYR A 115 4.54 -25.25 -5.23
C TYR A 115 4.28 -24.92 -3.75
N ASP A 116 5.28 -25.07 -2.90
CA ASP A 116 5.17 -24.71 -1.47
C ASP A 116 4.91 -23.21 -1.26
N GLU A 117 5.51 -22.36 -2.10
CA GLU A 117 5.25 -20.92 -2.10
C GLU A 117 3.86 -20.58 -2.64
N ILE A 118 3.32 -21.32 -3.61
CA ILE A 118 1.94 -21.18 -4.07
C ILE A 118 0.96 -21.49 -2.92
N ASP A 119 1.18 -22.61 -2.21
CA ASP A 119 0.35 -22.99 -1.06
C ASP A 119 0.42 -21.93 0.06
N LYS A 120 1.60 -21.35 0.27
CA LYS A 120 1.79 -20.25 1.22
C LYS A 120 1.05 -19.00 0.76
N LEU A 121 1.14 -18.66 -0.52
CA LEU A 121 0.48 -17.50 -1.11
C LEU A 121 -1.04 -17.60 -0.94
N GLU A 122 -1.62 -18.78 -1.20
CA GLU A 122 -3.05 -19.03 -1.00
C GLU A 122 -3.47 -18.75 0.45
N ARG A 123 -2.72 -19.29 1.42
CA ARG A 123 -2.98 -19.04 2.85
C ARG A 123 -2.88 -17.55 3.21
N MET A 124 -1.90 -16.83 2.65
CA MET A 124 -1.71 -15.40 2.91
C MET A 124 -2.85 -14.56 2.32
N ILE A 125 -3.33 -14.89 1.12
CA ILE A 125 -4.46 -14.20 0.48
C ILE A 125 -5.74 -14.44 1.29
N ASN A 126 -6.01 -15.69 1.67
CA ASN A 126 -7.18 -16.03 2.48
C ASN A 126 -7.16 -15.29 3.82
N GLN A 127 -6.00 -15.27 4.49
CA GLN A 127 -5.83 -14.50 5.72
C GLN A 127 -6.08 -13.01 5.51
N TRP A 128 -5.54 -12.42 4.44
CA TRP A 128 -5.72 -11.00 4.17
C TRP A 128 -7.18 -10.63 3.95
N VAL A 129 -7.93 -11.44 3.19
CA VAL A 129 -9.36 -11.23 2.93
C VAL A 129 -10.17 -11.36 4.22
N SER A 130 -9.96 -12.43 5.00
CA SER A 130 -10.68 -12.61 6.27
C SER A 130 -10.42 -11.45 7.25
N GLN A 131 -9.17 -10.99 7.35
CA GLN A 131 -8.82 -9.83 8.19
C GLN A 131 -9.47 -8.55 7.67
N TYR A 132 -9.51 -8.35 6.34
CA TYR A 132 -10.18 -7.18 5.77
C TYR A 132 -11.67 -7.14 6.15
N GLU A 133 -12.37 -8.27 6.02
CA GLU A 133 -13.79 -8.37 6.40
C GLU A 133 -14.02 -8.17 7.90
N GLU A 134 -13.15 -8.70 8.76
CA GLU A 134 -13.21 -8.49 10.20
C GLU A 134 -12.97 -7.03 10.58
N TYR A 135 -12.10 -6.34 9.84
CA TYR A 135 -11.64 -4.99 10.18
C TYR A 135 -12.54 -3.89 9.64
N ALA A 136 -13.34 -4.21 8.62
CA ALA A 136 -14.34 -3.33 8.01
C ALA A 136 -15.73 -3.45 8.65
N ARG A 137 -15.93 -4.39 9.58
CA ARG A 137 -17.13 -4.47 10.43
C ARG A 137 -16.99 -3.56 11.64
#